data_AF-A0AAD7WJP2-F1
#
_entry.id   AF-A0AAD7WJP2-F1
#
_cell.length_a   1.000
_cell.length_b   1.000
_cell.length_c   1.000
_cell.angle_alpha   90.00
_cell.angle_beta   90.00
_cell.angle_gamma   90.00
#
_symmetry.space_group_name_H-M   'P 1'
#
loop_
_entity.id
_entity.type
_entity.pdbx_description
1 polymer ?
#
loop_
_entity_poly.entity_id
_entity_poly.type
_entity_poly.pdbx_seq_one_letter_code
_entity_poly.pdbx_strand_id
1 'polypeptide(L)'
;MLWAPQQRVVKVCTMQASVGAGKLLELPWEEGLASVEEHQLQDLLQQWSGVFAAHEVDFGCTNAILHYIPTRTTPLNCERYRSVPHSLYPGLQSLLKGMLNSGLITNSSSPLDTTLC
;
A
#
# COMPACT_ATOMS: atom_id res chain seq x y z
N MET A 1 11.45 11.92 41.49
CA MET A 1 12.24 11.76 40.25
C MET A 1 11.28 11.85 39.08
N LEU A 2 11.47 12.87 38.24
CA LEU A 2 10.56 13.28 37.16
C LEU A 2 10.66 12.30 35.98
N TRP A 3 9.54 11.70 35.56
CA TRP A 3 9.48 10.89 34.34
C TRP A 3 9.06 11.78 33.17
N ALA A 4 9.99 12.02 32.24
CA ALA A 4 9.70 12.72 30.99
C ALA A 4 9.07 11.75 29.96
N PRO A 5 7.98 12.11 29.28
CA PRO A 5 7.41 11.29 28.22
C PRO A 5 8.26 11.45 26.94
N GLN A 6 8.95 10.38 26.53
CA GLN A 6 9.58 10.33 25.21
C GLN A 6 8.51 10.11 24.14
N GLN A 7 8.09 11.19 23.47
CA GLN A 7 7.31 11.11 22.24
C GLN A 7 8.22 10.55 21.12
N ARG A 8 7.99 9.31 20.70
CA ARG A 8 8.64 8.76 19.51
C ARG A 8 7.88 9.22 18.27
N VAL A 9 8.49 10.17 17.56
CA VAL A 9 8.03 10.64 16.25
C VAL A 9 8.36 9.58 15.21
N VAL A 10 7.34 8.94 14.64
CA VAL A 10 7.53 8.04 13.49
C VAL A 10 7.53 8.91 12.23
N LYS A 11 8.67 8.97 11.53
CA LYS A 11 8.77 9.64 10.23
C LYS A 11 8.10 8.76 9.17
N VAL A 12 7.06 9.28 8.54
CA VAL A 12 6.44 8.65 7.36
C VAL A 12 7.34 8.96 6.15
N CYS A 13 7.85 7.91 5.51
CA CYS A 13 8.65 8.04 4.29
C CYS A 13 7.75 8.55 3.15
N THR A 14 8.13 9.67 2.55
CA THR A 14 7.51 10.19 1.33
C THR A 14 7.95 9.33 0.14
N MET A 15 7.01 8.58 -0.45
CA MET A 15 7.23 7.90 -1.73
C MET A 15 6.92 8.89 -2.87
N GLN A 16 7.88 9.09 -3.77
CA GLN A 16 7.69 9.88 -4.99
C GLN A 16 7.17 8.94 -6.09
N ALA A 17 6.00 9.26 -6.64
CA ALA A 17 5.45 8.55 -7.80
C ALA A 17 6.13 9.06 -9.09
N SER A 18 6.91 8.21 -9.74
CA SER A 18 7.35 8.43 -11.12
C SER A 18 6.32 7.82 -12.08
N VAL A 19 5.75 8.64 -12.95
CA VAL A 19 4.80 8.23 -13.98
C VAL A 19 5.54 7.36 -15.00
N GLY A 20 5.44 6.03 -14.84
CA GLY A 20 5.89 5.07 -15.85
C GLY A 20 4.84 4.97 -16.94
N ALA A 21 5.26 5.11 -18.20
CA ALA A 21 4.41 4.95 -19.38
C ALA A 21 3.73 3.58 -19.38
N GLY A 22 2.46 3.54 -18.96
CA GLY A 22 1.64 2.35 -18.89
C GLY A 22 1.10 1.94 -20.26
N LYS A 23 1.27 0.66 -20.59
CA LYS A 23 0.69 -0.02 -21.74
C LYS A 23 -0.85 0.05 -21.67
N LEU A 24 -1.51 0.24 -22.83
CA LEU A 24 -2.97 0.30 -22.98
C LEU A 24 -3.67 -0.80 -22.17
N LEU A 25 -4.60 -0.42 -21.30
CA LEU A 25 -5.50 -1.33 -20.59
C LEU A 25 -6.46 -1.94 -21.61
N GLU A 26 -6.35 -3.25 -21.88
CA GLU A 26 -7.41 -4.01 -22.57
C GLU A 26 -8.60 -4.10 -21.62
N LEU A 27 -9.67 -3.37 -21.92
CA LEU A 27 -10.86 -3.31 -21.08
C LEU A 27 -11.80 -4.48 -21.45
N PRO A 28 -12.32 -5.27 -20.48
CA PRO A 28 -13.07 -6.50 -20.76
C PRO A 28 -14.45 -6.35 -21.44
N TRP A 29 -14.81 -5.17 -21.93
CA TRP A 29 -16.16 -4.87 -22.46
C TRP A 29 -16.28 -4.94 -23.99
N GLU A 30 -15.28 -5.48 -24.71
CA GLU A 30 -15.09 -5.54 -26.18
C GLU A 30 -16.33 -5.78 -27.09
N GLU A 31 -17.51 -6.14 -26.57
CA GLU A 31 -18.73 -6.22 -27.37
C GLU A 31 -19.42 -4.85 -27.49
N GLY A 32 -18.84 -3.96 -28.31
CA GLY A 32 -19.65 -3.01 -29.10
C GLY A 32 -19.45 -1.50 -28.91
N LEU A 33 -18.28 -0.99 -28.51
CA LEU A 33 -18.03 0.46 -28.65
C LEU A 33 -17.58 0.81 -30.07
N ALA A 34 -18.19 1.84 -30.65
CA ALA A 34 -17.75 2.40 -31.92
C ALA A 34 -16.36 3.04 -31.75
N SER A 35 -15.52 3.02 -32.79
CA SER A 35 -14.14 3.52 -32.74
C SER A 35 -13.99 4.97 -32.24
N VAL A 36 -15.05 5.79 -32.38
CA VAL A 36 -15.11 7.16 -31.85
C VAL A 36 -15.29 7.17 -30.33
N GLU A 37 -16.12 6.27 -29.81
CA GLU A 37 -16.42 6.19 -28.38
C GLU A 37 -15.23 5.59 -27.60
N GLU A 38 -14.49 4.67 -28.22
CA GLU A 38 -13.23 4.15 -27.68
C GLU A 38 -12.20 5.28 -27.49
N HIS A 39 -12.05 6.15 -28.49
CA HIS A 39 -11.13 7.29 -28.41
C HIS A 39 -11.55 8.28 -27.31
N GLN A 40 -12.84 8.59 -27.22
CA GLN A 40 -13.37 9.48 -26.16
C GLN A 40 -13.17 8.89 -24.76
N LEU A 41 -13.37 7.59 -24.60
CA LEU A 41 -13.13 6.89 -23.34
C LEU A 41 -11.65 6.88 -22.99
N GLN A 42 -10.77 6.66 -23.97
CA GLN A 42 -9.33 6.71 -23.78
C GLN A 42 -8.89 8.11 -23.35
N ASP A 43 -9.39 9.16 -24.01
CA ASP A 43 -9.12 10.56 -23.64
C ASP A 43 -9.58 10.85 -22.20
N LEU A 44 -10.74 10.34 -21.80
CA LEU A 44 -11.28 10.50 -20.45
C LEU A 44 -10.43 9.76 -19.40
N LEU A 45 -10.03 8.52 -19.67
CA LEU A 45 -9.15 7.76 -18.77
C LEU A 45 -7.75 8.40 -18.66
N GLN A 46 -7.24 8.98 -19.74
CA GLN A 46 -5.99 9.75 -19.69
C GLN A 46 -6.15 11.04 -18.88
N GLN A 47 -7.25 11.78 -19.09
CA GLN A 47 -7.57 13.01 -18.35
C GLN A 47 -7.65 12.76 -16.84
N TRP A 48 -8.20 11.62 -16.44
CA TRP A 48 -8.39 11.24 -15.04
C TRP A 48 -7.43 10.13 -14.58
N SER A 49 -6.28 10.01 -15.23
CA SER A 49 -5.27 8.98 -14.94
C SER A 49 -4.72 9.01 -13.51
N GLY A 50 -4.82 10.15 -12.82
CA GLY A 50 -4.45 10.26 -11.40
C GLY A 50 -5.53 9.84 -10.40
N VAL A 51 -6.75 9.53 -10.87
CA VAL A 51 -7.89 9.11 -10.03
C VAL A 51 -8.13 7.61 -10.15
N PHE A 52 -7.94 7.05 -11.34
CA PHE A 52 -8.10 5.63 -11.59
C PHE A 52 -6.78 4.89 -11.39
N ALA A 53 -6.85 3.74 -10.71
CA ALA A 53 -5.70 2.84 -10.62
C ALA A 53 -5.35 2.29 -12.00
N ALA A 54 -4.13 2.56 -12.48
CA ALA A 54 -3.68 2.07 -13.78
C ALA A 54 -3.36 0.56 -13.76
N HIS A 55 -3.10 0.00 -12.58
CA HIS A 55 -2.76 -1.40 -12.38
C HIS A 55 -3.11 -1.84 -10.96
N GLU A 56 -3.17 -3.15 -10.72
CA GLU A 56 -3.51 -3.73 -9.40
C GLU A 56 -2.58 -3.28 -8.25
N VAL A 57 -1.38 -2.79 -8.59
CA VAL A 57 -0.36 -2.29 -7.66
C VAL A 57 -0.28 -0.76 -7.60
N ASP A 58 -1.24 -0.05 -8.17
CA ASP A 58 -1.38 1.40 -8.06
C ASP A 58 -2.10 1.78 -6.76
N PHE A 59 -1.32 1.83 -5.68
CA PHE A 59 -1.84 2.18 -4.36
C PHE A 59 -1.90 3.70 -4.23
N GLY A 60 -3.11 4.25 -4.21
CA GLY A 60 -3.32 5.68 -3.95
C GLY A 60 -2.66 6.13 -2.64
N CYS A 61 -2.02 7.29 -2.66
CA CYS A 61 -1.37 7.88 -1.48
C CYS A 61 -1.87 9.31 -1.25
N THR A 62 -2.10 9.68 0.01
CA THR A 62 -2.49 11.04 0.40
C THR A 62 -1.63 11.53 1.56
N ASN A 63 -1.13 12.76 1.41
CA ASN A 63 -0.41 13.48 2.48
C ASN A 63 -1.34 14.48 3.21
N ALA A 64 -2.64 14.48 2.90
CA ALA A 64 -3.57 15.47 3.44
C ALA A 64 -3.84 15.28 4.94
N ILE A 65 -3.78 14.04 5.43
CA ILE A 65 -4.10 13.70 6.82
C ILE A 65 -2.99 12.79 7.36
N LEU A 66 -2.38 13.22 8.46
CA LEU A 66 -1.50 12.36 9.26
C LEU A 66 -2.33 11.70 10.35
N HIS A 67 -2.44 10.38 10.28
CA HIS A 67 -3.16 9.60 11.29
C HIS A 67 -2.30 9.44 12.55
N TYR A 68 -2.90 9.69 13.71
CA TYR A 68 -2.33 9.42 15.02
C TYR A 68 -3.22 8.43 15.77
N ILE A 69 -2.61 7.36 16.29
CA ILE A 69 -3.30 6.36 17.10
C ILE A 69 -3.01 6.66 18.56
N PRO A 70 -3.97 7.16 19.35
CA PRO A 70 -3.79 7.38 20.78
C PRO A 70 -3.67 6.03 21.49
N THR A 71 -2.46 5.66 21.89
CA THR A 71 -2.23 4.49 22.73
C THR A 71 -2.56 4.86 24.18
N ARG A 72 -3.65 4.28 24.71
CA ARG A 72 -3.92 4.34 26.16
C ARG A 72 -2.80 3.59 26.90
N THR A 73 -2.79 3.61 28.23
CA THR A 73 -1.83 2.90 29.10
C THR A 73 -1.94 1.36 29.04
N THR A 74 -2.33 0.81 27.89
CA THR A 74 -2.35 -0.62 27.62
C THR A 74 -0.92 -1.13 27.48
N PRO A 75 -0.59 -2.26 28.12
CA PRO A 75 0.72 -2.89 27.96
C PRO A 75 0.92 -3.28 26.50
N LEU A 76 2.18 -3.20 26.06
CA LEU A 76 2.59 -3.64 24.73
C LEU A 76 2.41 -5.15 24.65
N ASN A 77 1.74 -5.63 23.59
CA ASN A 77 1.60 -7.05 23.33
C ASN A 77 2.77 -7.53 22.47
N CYS A 78 3.45 -8.58 22.94
CA CYS A 78 4.42 -9.33 22.16
C CYS A 78 3.89 -10.76 22.06
N GLU A 79 3.18 -11.02 20.97
CA GLU A 79 2.65 -12.33 20.71
C GLU A 79 3.78 -13.27 20.25
N ARG A 80 3.74 -14.53 20.69
CA ARG A 80 4.72 -15.52 20.23
C ARG A 80 4.50 -15.80 18.75
N TYR A 81 5.58 -15.79 17.97
CA TYR A 81 5.59 -16.24 16.57
C TYR A 81 4.90 -17.62 16.41
N ARG A 82 4.11 -17.76 15.34
CA ARG A 82 3.57 -19.05 14.89
C ARG A 82 4.14 -19.34 13.50
N SER A 83 4.49 -20.60 13.26
CA SER A 83 5.03 -21.01 11.97
C SER A 83 3.95 -20.97 10.90
N VAL A 84 4.24 -20.29 9.79
CA VAL A 84 3.40 -20.32 8.60
C VAL A 84 3.54 -21.69 7.91
N PRO A 85 2.44 -22.29 7.43
CA PRO A 85 2.48 -23.53 6.65
C PRO A 85 3.41 -23.43 5.44
N HIS A 86 4.15 -24.51 5.16
CA HIS A 86 5.15 -24.50 4.07
C HIS A 86 4.57 -24.19 2.68
N SER A 87 3.32 -24.57 2.46
CA SER A 87 2.57 -24.30 1.23
C SER A 87 2.37 -22.80 0.95
N LEU A 88 2.38 -21.96 1.99
CA LEU A 88 2.06 -20.54 1.87
C LEU A 88 3.31 -19.65 1.74
N TYR A 89 4.51 -20.15 2.09
CA TYR A 89 5.74 -19.35 2.00
C TYR A 89 5.99 -18.71 0.64
N PRO A 90 5.84 -19.40 -0.51
CA PRO A 90 6.17 -18.80 -1.79
C PRO A 90 5.28 -17.60 -2.12
N GLY A 91 3.97 -17.72 -1.88
CA GLY A 91 3.02 -16.64 -2.11
C GLY A 91 3.24 -15.48 -1.14
N LEU A 92 3.43 -15.78 0.14
CA LEU A 92 3.69 -14.79 1.18
C LEU A 92 4.97 -13.99 0.91
N GLN A 93 6.07 -14.65 0.55
CA GLN A 93 7.34 -13.99 0.25
C GLN A 93 7.22 -13.09 -0.98
N SER A 94 6.53 -13.53 -2.03
CA SER A 94 6.29 -12.73 -3.22
C SER A 94 5.50 -11.46 -2.89
N LEU A 95 4.42 -11.59 -2.11
CA LEU A 95 3.59 -10.47 -1.68
C LEU A 95 4.37 -9.48 -0.82
N LEU A 96 5.06 -9.95 0.23
CA LEU A 96 5.84 -9.09 1.12
C LEU A 96 6.95 -8.36 0.36
N LYS A 97 7.61 -9.02 -0.60
CA LYS A 97 8.60 -8.39 -1.46
C LYS A 97 7.97 -7.30 -2.35
N GLY A 98 6.79 -7.56 -2.89
CA GLY A 98 6.02 -6.55 -3.64
C GLY A 98 5.70 -5.32 -2.78
N MET A 99 5.20 -5.53 -1.56
CA MET A 99 4.86 -4.45 -0.63
C MET A 99 6.09 -3.67 -0.13
N LEU A 100 7.24 -4.34 0.05
CA LEU A 100 8.50 -3.67 0.38
C LEU A 100 8.97 -2.78 -0.79
N ASN A 101 8.88 -3.28 -2.02
CA ASN A 101 9.27 -2.54 -3.22
C ASN A 101 8.36 -1.33 -3.47
N SER A 102 7.06 -1.45 -3.19
CA SER A 102 6.10 -0.34 -3.32
C SER A 102 6.16 0.65 -2.16
N GLY A 103 6.90 0.34 -1.09
CA GLY A 103 7.02 1.22 0.08
C GLY A 103 5.85 1.18 1.05
N LEU A 104 4.90 0.26 0.86
CA LEU A 104 3.77 0.07 1.78
C LEU A 104 4.22 -0.45 3.15
N ILE A 105 5.23 -1.32 3.17
CA ILE A 105 5.83 -1.83 4.41
C ILE A 105 7.30 -1.45 4.48
N THR A 106 7.80 -1.31 5.70
CA THR A 106 9.20 -0.99 5.98
C THR A 106 9.73 -1.89 7.08
N ASN A 107 11.03 -2.17 7.02
CA ASN A 107 11.69 -2.88 8.12
C ASN A 107 11.66 -1.99 9.36
N SER A 108 11.13 -2.52 10.46
CA SER A 108 11.05 -1.81 11.73
C SER A 108 11.44 -2.74 12.88
N SER A 109 11.94 -2.14 13.96
CA SER A 109 12.16 -2.82 15.24
C SER A 109 11.17 -2.23 16.23
N SER A 110 10.07 -2.94 16.44
CA SER A 110 9.00 -2.53 17.35
C SER A 110 8.93 -3.48 18.54
N PRO A 111 8.66 -2.97 19.76
CA PRO A 111 8.33 -3.83 20.90
C PRO A 111 6.93 -4.46 20.80
N LEU A 112 6.14 -4.08 19.79
CA LEU A 112 4.83 -4.67 19.47
C LEU A 112 5.00 -5.75 18.41
N ASP A 113 4.49 -6.95 18.68
CA ASP A 113 4.47 -8.06 17.73
C ASP A 113 3.11 -8.77 17.77
N THR A 114 2.55 -9.00 16.59
CA THR A 114 1.28 -9.69 16.38
C THR A 114 1.49 -10.74 15.30
N THR A 115 1.00 -11.95 15.54
CA THR A 115 1.23 -13.07 14.63
C THR A 115 0.57 -12.82 13.27
N LEU A 116 1.31 -13.06 12.20
CA LEU A 116 0.75 -13.10 10.84
C LEU A 116 0.12 -14.48 10.64
N CYS A 117 -1.22 -14.53 10.65
CA CYS A 117 -2.01 -15.76 10.55
C CYS A 117 -1.77 -16.51 9.24
#